data_AF-A0A814E985-F1
#
_entry.id   AF-A0A814E985-F1
#
_cell.length_a   1.000
_cell.length_b   1.000
_cell.length_c   1.000
_cell.angle_alpha   90.00
_cell.angle_beta   90.00
_cell.angle_gamma   90.00
#
_symmetry.space_group_name_H-M   'P 1'
#
loop_
_entity.id
_entity.type
_entity.pdbx_description
1 polymer ?
#
loop_
_entity_poly.entity_id
_entity_poly.type
_entity_poly.pdbx_seq_one_letter_code
_entity_poly.pdbx_strand_id
1 'polypeptide(L)'
;MTKVITAQEHEERKTLLDDKKTSYATNDNHPYRSSRLEWAEPSWTRFLHVLCWWWIKPMLYVGYKRQLTVDDPDDIPHVNKALVLLDRLSSYDWSSTITWNIVWKEFLKDYIFASLFLIPYLITCIAQPLFFRQILLNMINETGSNTFTYVYVISLFVSIIIQVLMHRQNIFCVARVGV
;
A
#
# COMPACT_ATOMS: atom_id res chain seq x y z
N MET A 1 21.38 5.11 46.27
CA MET A 1 22.20 4.20 45.45
C MET A 1 21.46 3.61 44.25
N THR A 2 20.14 3.43 44.28
CA THR A 2 19.35 2.82 43.19
C THR A 2 19.25 3.65 41.89
N LYS A 3 19.37 4.99 41.95
CA LYS A 3 19.25 5.87 40.77
C LYS A 3 20.46 5.85 39.83
N VAL A 4 21.63 5.45 40.31
CA VAL A 4 22.87 5.44 39.52
C VAL A 4 22.91 4.23 38.58
N ILE A 5 22.33 3.12 39.01
CA ILE A 5 22.30 1.85 38.26
C ILE A 5 21.42 1.98 37.01
N THR A 6 20.28 2.69 37.10
CA THR A 6 19.37 2.88 35.96
C THR A 6 19.91 3.83 34.88
N ALA A 7 20.79 4.77 35.25
CA ALA A 7 21.41 5.67 34.28
C ALA A 7 22.48 4.93 33.45
N GLN A 8 23.26 4.07 34.11
CA GLN A 8 24.30 3.28 33.49
C GLN A 8 23.74 2.23 32.51
N GLU A 9 22.65 1.53 32.89
CA GLU A 9 21.97 0.59 31.97
C GLU A 9 21.39 1.28 30.74
N HIS A 10 20.94 2.53 30.87
CA HIS A 10 20.38 3.29 29.77
C HIS A 10 21.47 3.78 28.79
N GLU A 11 22.68 4.01 29.29
CA GLU A 11 23.84 4.42 28.50
C GLU A 11 24.47 3.20 27.77
N GLU A 12 24.54 2.05 28.43
CA GLU A 12 24.96 0.78 27.82
C GLU A 12 23.99 0.32 26.72
N ARG A 13 22.67 0.51 26.89
CA ARG A 13 21.70 0.23 25.81
C ARG A 13 21.86 1.14 24.61
N LYS A 14 22.18 2.43 24.83
CA LYS A 14 22.40 3.40 23.73
C LYS A 14 23.64 3.04 22.94
N THR A 15 24.75 2.75 23.62
CA THR A 15 26.00 2.35 22.97
C THR A 15 25.85 1.02 22.20
N LEU A 16 25.12 0.04 22.72
CA LEU A 16 24.82 -1.21 21.99
C LEU A 16 23.90 -1.00 20.77
N LEU A 17 22.98 -0.04 20.83
CA LEU A 17 22.13 0.32 19.69
C LEU A 17 22.92 1.05 18.61
N ASP A 18 23.83 1.95 19.01
CA ASP A 18 24.71 2.67 18.09
C ASP A 18 25.72 1.73 17.44
N ASP A 19 26.31 0.79 18.19
CA ASP A 19 27.25 -0.19 17.66
C ASP A 19 26.56 -1.17 16.68
N LYS A 20 25.31 -1.58 16.98
CA LYS A 20 24.47 -2.29 16.01
C LYS A 20 24.17 -1.45 14.78
N LYS A 21 23.78 -0.19 14.91
CA LYS A 21 23.55 0.73 13.77
C LYS A 21 24.81 0.82 12.89
N THR A 22 25.99 0.87 13.51
CA THR A 22 27.29 0.95 12.81
C THR A 22 27.63 -0.37 12.11
N SER A 23 27.37 -1.52 12.77
CA SER A 23 27.57 -2.85 12.17
C SER A 23 26.65 -3.12 10.98
N TYR A 24 25.41 -2.62 10.98
CA TYR A 24 24.52 -2.71 9.82
C TYR A 24 24.96 -1.77 8.69
N ALA A 25 25.45 -0.57 9.02
CA ALA A 25 25.97 0.38 8.02
C ALA A 25 27.25 -0.10 7.32
N THR A 26 28.03 -0.99 7.95
CA THR A 26 29.32 -1.48 7.40
C THR A 26 29.15 -2.70 6.48
N ASN A 27 27.99 -3.36 6.49
CA ASN A 27 27.71 -4.53 5.65
C ASN A 27 26.97 -4.19 4.32
N ASP A 28 26.79 -2.89 4.06
CA ASP A 28 26.10 -2.30 2.91
C ASP A 28 27.00 -2.13 1.66
N ASN A 29 28.12 -2.87 1.58
CA ASN A 29 29.00 -2.89 0.41
C ASN A 29 28.53 -3.81 -0.73
N HIS A 30 27.34 -4.42 -0.60
CA HIS A 30 26.64 -4.90 -1.79
C HIS A 30 26.08 -3.70 -2.54
N PRO A 31 26.28 -3.59 -3.87
CA PRO A 31 25.74 -2.49 -4.65
C PRO A 31 24.23 -2.45 -4.40
N TYR A 32 23.78 -1.42 -3.67
CA TYR A 32 22.39 -1.16 -3.34
C TYR A 32 21.58 -1.39 -4.61
N ARG A 33 20.87 -2.54 -4.67
CA ARG A 33 19.92 -2.77 -5.75
C ARG A 33 18.73 -1.93 -5.37
N SER A 34 18.80 -0.63 -5.72
CA SER A 34 17.71 0.33 -5.56
C SER A 34 16.43 -0.39 -5.95
N SER A 35 15.45 -0.43 -5.04
CA SER A 35 14.21 -1.16 -5.28
C SER A 35 13.73 -0.80 -6.67
N ARG A 36 13.34 -1.78 -7.50
CA ARG A 36 12.75 -1.51 -8.82
C ARG A 36 11.46 -0.68 -8.74
N LEU A 37 11.07 -0.16 -7.58
CA LEU A 37 10.03 0.85 -7.44
C LEU A 37 10.58 2.29 -7.31
N GLU A 38 11.88 2.49 -7.12
CA GLU A 38 12.51 3.81 -7.01
C GLU A 38 12.74 4.49 -8.38
N TRP A 39 12.82 3.73 -9.49
CA TRP A 39 13.06 4.28 -10.84
C TRP A 39 11.85 4.90 -11.53
N ALA A 40 10.65 4.82 -10.94
CA ALA A 40 9.47 5.45 -11.52
C ALA A 40 9.46 6.95 -11.16
N GLU A 41 10.14 7.75 -11.98
CA GLU A 41 10.05 9.22 -12.00
C GLU A 41 8.59 9.70 -11.87
N PRO A 42 8.35 10.87 -11.24
CA PRO A 42 7.01 11.37 -10.91
C PRO A 42 6.23 11.73 -12.16
N SER A 43 5.63 10.72 -12.78
CA SER A 43 4.80 10.81 -13.97
C SER A 43 3.39 10.35 -13.63
N TRP A 44 2.37 10.95 -14.26
CA TRP A 44 0.97 10.55 -14.10
C TRP A 44 0.74 9.06 -14.42
N THR A 45 1.58 8.49 -15.29
CA THR A 45 1.63 7.06 -15.61
C THR A 45 2.00 6.18 -14.41
N ARG A 46 2.69 6.70 -13.38
CA ARG A 46 2.99 5.96 -12.15
C ARG A 46 1.73 5.52 -11.43
N PHE A 47 0.72 6.38 -11.36
CA PHE A 47 -0.54 6.05 -10.71
C PHE A 47 -1.21 4.85 -11.40
N LEU A 48 -1.30 4.85 -12.74
CA LEU A 48 -1.85 3.73 -13.50
C LEU A 48 -0.99 2.46 -13.39
N HIS A 49 0.34 2.61 -13.40
CA HIS A 49 1.26 1.49 -13.27
C HIS A 49 1.15 0.79 -11.92
N VAL A 50 0.97 1.56 -10.84
CA VAL A 50 0.70 1.04 -9.49
C VAL A 50 -0.71 0.45 -9.41
N LEU A 51 -1.71 1.16 -9.95
CA LEU A 51 -3.12 0.78 -9.87
C LEU A 51 -3.43 -0.53 -10.62
N CYS A 52 -2.75 -0.78 -11.75
CA CYS A 52 -2.87 -2.01 -12.53
C CYS A 52 -1.84 -3.09 -12.16
N TRP A 53 -1.06 -2.89 -11.08
CA TRP A 53 0.03 -3.79 -10.66
C TRP A 53 1.01 -4.17 -11.78
N TRP A 54 1.24 -3.23 -12.69
CA TRP A 54 2.05 -3.49 -13.88
C TRP A 54 3.53 -3.76 -13.52
N TRP A 55 3.96 -3.28 -12.35
CA TRP A 55 5.30 -3.51 -11.79
C TRP A 55 5.58 -4.97 -11.45
N ILE A 56 4.56 -5.81 -11.28
CA ILE A 56 4.71 -7.26 -11.01
C ILE A 56 5.11 -8.04 -12.27
N LYS A 57 4.81 -7.51 -13.47
CA LYS A 57 5.07 -8.21 -14.75
C LYS A 57 6.51 -8.70 -14.93
N PRO A 58 7.59 -7.92 -14.70
CA PRO A 58 8.95 -8.42 -14.85
C PRO A 58 9.25 -9.61 -13.93
N MET A 59 8.73 -9.61 -12.70
CA MET A 59 8.92 -10.73 -11.77
C MET A 59 8.21 -12.00 -12.25
N LEU A 60 6.97 -11.87 -12.72
CA LEU A 60 6.23 -12.99 -13.32
C LEU A 60 6.91 -13.55 -14.56
N TYR A 61 7.50 -12.68 -15.39
CA TYR A 61 8.23 -13.11 -16.58
C TYR A 61 9.49 -13.91 -16.24
N VAL A 62 10.23 -13.52 -15.21
CA VAL A 62 11.38 -14.29 -14.72
C VAL A 62 10.90 -15.65 -14.17
N GLY A 63 9.84 -15.66 -13.35
CA GLY A 63 9.26 -16.89 -12.82
C GLY A 63 8.69 -17.83 -13.88
N TYR A 64 8.23 -17.29 -15.02
CA TYR A 64 7.82 -18.09 -16.17
C TYR A 64 9.01 -18.78 -16.87
N LYS A 65 10.16 -18.10 -16.93
CA LYS A 65 11.36 -18.60 -17.63
C LYS A 65 12.21 -19.53 -16.79
N ARG A 66 12.30 -19.28 -15.49
CA ARG A 66 13.14 -20.04 -14.56
C ARG A 66 12.50 -20.09 -13.18
N GLN A 67 12.88 -21.09 -12.39
CA GLN A 67 12.50 -21.15 -10.98
C GLN A 67 13.12 -19.95 -10.23
N LEU A 68 12.29 -19.25 -9.45
CA LEU A 68 12.72 -18.09 -8.67
C LEU A 68 13.70 -18.51 -7.58
N THR A 69 14.80 -17.78 -7.47
CA THR A 69 15.83 -17.93 -6.43
C THR A 69 15.69 -16.83 -5.39
N VAL A 70 16.41 -16.96 -4.26
CA VAL A 70 16.32 -16.01 -3.12
C VAL A 70 16.80 -14.60 -3.51
N ASP A 71 17.59 -14.47 -4.57
CA ASP A 71 18.17 -13.20 -5.06
C ASP A 71 17.32 -12.53 -6.18
N ASP A 72 16.23 -13.17 -6.61
CA ASP A 72 15.31 -12.64 -7.62
C ASP A 72 14.28 -11.63 -7.11
N PRO A 73 13.69 -11.73 -5.90
CA PRO A 73 12.77 -10.72 -5.42
C PRO A 73 13.47 -9.37 -5.17
N ASP A 74 12.73 -8.29 -5.41
CA ASP A 74 13.19 -6.94 -5.07
C ASP A 74 13.23 -6.76 -3.55
N ASP A 75 14.22 -6.00 -3.06
CA ASP A 75 14.33 -5.65 -1.66
C ASP A 75 13.11 -4.86 -1.17
N ILE A 76 12.79 -5.05 0.11
CA ILE A 76 11.71 -4.34 0.81
C ILE A 76 12.00 -2.83 0.75
N PRO A 77 11.00 -1.99 0.43
CA PRO A 77 11.17 -0.53 0.43
C PRO A 77 11.79 -0.04 1.74
N HIS A 78 12.70 0.93 1.66
CA HIS A 78 13.41 1.45 2.84
C HIS A 78 12.48 1.86 3.97
N VAL A 79 11.32 2.46 3.62
CA VAL A 79 10.29 2.91 4.58
C VAL A 79 9.70 1.77 5.41
N ASN A 80 9.68 0.55 4.87
CA ASN A 80 9.10 -0.63 5.50
C ASN A 80 10.16 -1.51 6.19
N LYS A 81 11.44 -1.09 6.20
CA LYS A 81 12.47 -1.83 6.94
C LYS A 81 12.19 -1.74 8.44
N ALA A 82 12.29 -2.88 9.13
CA ALA A 82 12.00 -2.99 10.56
C ALA A 82 12.77 -1.98 11.43
N LEU A 83 14.04 -1.69 11.07
CA LEU A 83 14.86 -0.71 11.79
C LEU A 83 14.31 0.72 11.67
N VAL A 84 13.78 1.09 10.50
CA VAL A 84 13.21 2.42 10.25
C VAL A 84 11.87 2.56 10.96
N LEU A 85 11.05 1.52 10.93
CA LEU A 85 9.81 1.45 11.71
C LEU A 85 10.09 1.54 13.21
N LEU A 86 11.08 0.80 13.70
CA LEU A 86 11.47 0.81 15.12
C LEU A 86 11.99 2.18 15.55
N ASP A 87 12.80 2.85 14.72
CA ASP A 87 13.30 4.20 14.99
C ASP A 87 12.14 5.21 15.09
N ARG A 88 11.16 5.14 14.16
CA ARG A 88 9.93 5.95 14.23
C ARG A 88 9.12 5.67 15.50
N LEU A 89 8.91 4.40 15.83
CA LEU A 89 8.16 3.99 17.01
C LEU A 89 8.88 4.34 18.31
N SER A 90 10.21 4.37 18.33
CA SER A 90 11.02 4.72 19.51
C SER A 90 10.88 6.18 19.93
N SER A 91 10.38 7.05 19.04
CA SER A 91 10.14 8.47 19.32
C SER A 91 8.93 8.71 20.24
N TYR A 92 8.07 7.70 20.44
CA TYR A 92 6.89 7.78 21.29
C TYR A 92 7.18 7.30 22.72
N ASP A 93 6.50 7.89 23.70
CA ASP A 93 6.58 7.44 25.09
C ASP A 93 5.68 6.21 25.33
N TRP A 94 6.32 5.04 25.36
CA TRP A 94 5.70 3.74 25.61
C TRP A 94 5.26 3.51 27.06
N SER A 95 5.75 4.32 28.01
CA SER A 95 5.45 4.16 29.44
C SER A 95 4.14 4.82 29.86
N SER A 96 3.78 5.92 29.18
CA SER A 96 2.63 6.75 29.52
C SER A 96 1.39 6.47 28.67
N THR A 97 1.54 5.83 27.52
CA THR A 97 0.47 5.76 26.51
C THR A 97 0.08 4.32 26.22
N ILE A 98 -1.23 4.04 26.14
CA ILE A 98 -1.75 2.74 25.69
C ILE A 98 -1.16 2.45 24.30
N THR A 99 -0.53 1.29 24.14
CA THR A 99 0.11 0.83 22.89
C THR A 99 -0.75 1.07 21.65
N TRP A 100 -2.06 0.87 21.78
CA TRP A 100 -3.02 1.07 20.69
C TRP A 100 -3.11 2.51 20.18
N ASN A 101 -2.91 3.51 21.04
CA ASN A 101 -2.95 4.92 20.65
C ASN A 101 -1.68 5.34 19.88
N ILE A 102 -0.52 4.75 20.21
CA ILE A 102 0.74 4.97 19.48
C ILE A 102 0.62 4.37 18.08
N VAL A 103 0.17 3.10 17.99
CA VAL A 103 -0.07 2.42 16.71
C VAL A 103 -1.08 3.20 15.87
N TRP A 104 -2.20 3.61 16.46
CA TRP A 104 -3.21 4.37 15.74
C TRP A 104 -2.64 5.68 15.18
N LYS A 105 -1.92 6.48 15.99
CA LYS A 105 -1.36 7.77 15.54
C LYS A 105 -0.36 7.62 14.39
N GLU A 106 0.51 6.62 14.46
CA GLU A 106 1.55 6.43 13.45
C GLU A 106 0.97 5.95 12.11
N PHE A 107 0.08 4.95 12.15
CA PHE A 107 -0.49 4.36 10.93
C PHE A 107 -1.75 5.08 10.41
N LEU A 108 -2.28 6.08 11.13
CA LEU A 108 -3.51 6.79 10.76
C LEU A 108 -3.43 7.36 9.33
N LYS A 109 -2.27 7.91 8.94
CA LYS A 109 -2.09 8.50 7.62
C LYS A 109 -2.24 7.46 6.51
N ASP A 110 -1.67 6.27 6.69
CA ASP A 110 -1.80 5.17 5.74
C ASP A 110 -3.22 4.61 5.71
N TYR A 111 -3.90 4.52 6.86
CA TYR A 111 -5.31 4.13 6.93
C TYR A 111 -6.24 5.13 6.25
N ILE A 112 -6.02 6.44 6.42
CA ILE A 112 -6.80 7.48 5.75
C ILE A 112 -6.63 7.36 4.24
N PHE A 113 -5.38 7.16 3.78
CA PHE A 113 -5.10 6.99 2.35
C PHE A 113 -5.74 5.71 1.78
N ALA A 114 -5.71 4.60 2.53
CA ALA A 114 -6.38 3.36 2.16
C ALA A 114 -7.91 3.52 2.09
N SER A 115 -8.49 4.24 3.05
CA SER A 115 -9.92 4.54 3.12
C SER A 115 -10.40 5.40 1.95
N LEU A 116 -9.54 6.25 1.38
CA LEU A 116 -9.89 7.08 0.21
C LEU A 116 -10.35 6.24 -0.99
N PHE A 117 -9.82 5.02 -1.17
CA PHE A 117 -10.24 4.09 -2.23
C PHE A 117 -11.62 3.45 -1.98
N LEU A 118 -12.12 3.51 -0.75
CA LEU A 118 -13.44 2.97 -0.39
C LEU A 118 -14.58 3.86 -0.92
N ILE A 119 -14.36 5.18 -1.00
CA ILE A 119 -15.34 6.15 -1.50
C ILE A 119 -15.78 5.83 -2.94
N PRO A 120 -14.87 5.77 -3.95
CA PRO A 120 -15.26 5.45 -5.32
C PRO A 120 -15.85 4.05 -5.44
N TYR A 121 -15.39 3.09 -4.63
CA TYR A 121 -15.98 1.75 -4.57
C TYR A 121 -17.46 1.81 -4.15
N LEU A 122 -17.79 2.49 -3.06
CA LEU A 122 -19.18 2.63 -2.61
C LEU A 122 -20.06 3.35 -3.64
N ILE A 123 -19.55 4.41 -4.28
CA ILE A 123 -20.25 5.11 -5.35
C ILE A 123 -20.57 4.15 -6.50
N THR A 124 -19.61 3.34 -6.94
CA THR A 124 -19.84 2.37 -8.02
C THR A 124 -20.85 1.27 -7.62
N CYS A 125 -20.82 0.78 -6.38
CA CYS A 125 -21.78 -0.19 -5.88
C CYS A 125 -23.22 0.32 -5.91
N ILE A 126 -23.43 1.62 -5.63
CA ILE A 126 -24.75 2.25 -5.66
C ILE A 126 -25.15 2.61 -7.11
N ALA A 127 -24.20 3.04 -7.94
CA ALA A 127 -24.47 3.46 -9.32
C ALA A 127 -24.85 2.28 -10.23
N GLN A 128 -24.26 1.10 -10.04
CA GLN A 128 -24.54 -0.10 -10.84
C GLN A 128 -26.02 -0.50 -10.93
N PRO A 129 -26.76 -0.68 -9.81
CA PRO A 129 -28.19 -1.01 -9.88
C PRO A 129 -29.01 0.12 -10.52
N LEU A 130 -28.59 1.39 -10.39
CA LEU A 130 -29.25 2.52 -11.04
C LEU A 130 -29.10 2.48 -12.57
N PHE A 131 -27.88 2.22 -13.07
CA PHE A 131 -27.64 2.06 -14.50
C PHE A 131 -28.38 0.86 -15.06
N PHE A 132 -28.35 -0.28 -14.36
CA PHE A 132 -29.07 -1.48 -14.78
C PHE A 132 -30.59 -1.26 -14.85
N ARG A 133 -31.16 -0.59 -13.84
CA ARG A 133 -32.57 -0.20 -13.83
C ARG A 133 -32.93 0.67 -15.03
N GLN A 134 -32.09 1.65 -15.36
CA GLN A 134 -32.35 2.54 -16.49
C GLN A 134 -32.28 1.82 -17.84
N ILE A 135 -31.36 0.86 -17.98
CA ILE A 135 -31.26 -0.01 -19.15
C ILE A 135 -32.54 -0.84 -19.31
N LEU A 136 -33.05 -1.44 -18.23
CA LEU A 136 -34.31 -2.21 -18.25
C LEU A 136 -35.52 -1.34 -18.61
N LEU A 137 -35.64 -0.15 -18.01
CA LEU A 137 -36.75 0.77 -18.32
C LEU A 137 -36.75 1.19 -19.80
N ASN A 138 -35.58 1.44 -20.37
CA ASN A 138 -35.45 1.78 -21.79
C ASN A 138 -35.83 0.60 -22.71
N MET A 139 -35.57 -0.64 -22.29
CA MET A 139 -36.00 -1.83 -23.05
C MET A 139 -37.52 -2.04 -22.97
N ILE A 140 -38.13 -1.82 -21.80
CA ILE A 140 -39.57 -2.02 -21.59
C ILE A 140 -40.40 -0.98 -22.34
N ASN A 141 -39.95 0.28 -22.37
CA ASN A 141 -40.68 1.38 -23.01
C ASN A 141 -40.61 1.38 -24.55
N GLU A 142 -40.20 0.25 -25.16
CA GLU A 142 -40.02 0.05 -26.61
C GLU A 142 -39.30 1.20 -27.33
N THR A 143 -38.50 1.99 -26.62
CA THR A 143 -37.90 3.22 -27.15
C THR A 143 -36.70 2.92 -28.07
N GLY A 144 -36.55 1.66 -28.49
CA GLY A 144 -35.53 1.17 -29.40
C GLY A 144 -34.09 1.39 -28.91
N SER A 145 -33.15 0.98 -29.77
CA SER A 145 -31.72 1.29 -29.68
C SER A 145 -31.51 2.81 -29.68
N ASN A 146 -31.62 3.42 -28.50
CA ASN A 146 -31.33 4.83 -28.29
C ASN A 146 -29.87 5.00 -27.84
N THR A 147 -29.21 6.07 -28.29
CA THR A 147 -27.83 6.44 -27.90
C THR A 147 -27.65 6.40 -26.38
N PHE A 148 -28.68 6.80 -25.62
CA PHE A 148 -28.68 6.75 -24.16
C PHE A 148 -28.49 5.34 -23.59
N THR A 149 -29.07 4.30 -24.20
CA THR A 149 -28.90 2.92 -23.75
C THR A 149 -27.45 2.47 -23.90
N TYR A 150 -26.78 2.84 -25.00
CA TYR A 150 -25.34 2.59 -25.17
C TYR A 150 -24.50 3.31 -24.12
N VAL A 151 -24.83 4.58 -23.82
CA VAL A 151 -24.15 5.34 -22.76
C VAL A 151 -24.30 4.66 -21.39
N TYR A 152 -25.49 4.15 -21.05
CA TYR A 152 -25.70 3.43 -19.80
C TYR A 152 -24.93 2.11 -19.74
N VAL A 153 -24.88 1.34 -20.83
CA VAL A 153 -24.11 0.08 -20.91
C VAL A 153 -22.61 0.36 -20.76
N ILE A 154 -22.08 1.37 -21.47
CA ILE A 154 -20.67 1.77 -21.36
C ILE A 154 -20.37 2.25 -19.94
N SER A 155 -21.25 3.07 -19.35
CA SER A 155 -21.09 3.57 -17.98
C SER A 155 -21.10 2.43 -16.96
N LEU A 156 -21.96 1.42 -17.15
CA LEU A 156 -22.00 0.22 -16.33
C LEU A 156 -20.69 -0.57 -16.45
N PHE A 157 -20.17 -0.75 -17.67
CA PHE A 157 -18.88 -1.41 -17.88
C PHE A 157 -17.72 -0.67 -17.19
N VAL A 158 -17.64 0.65 -17.36
CA VAL A 158 -16.62 1.47 -16.68
C VAL A 158 -16.78 1.39 -15.16
N SER A 159 -18.01 1.40 -14.64
CA SER A 159 -18.26 1.30 -13.21
C SER A 159 -17.75 -0.02 -12.62
N ILE A 160 -17.89 -1.14 -13.34
CA ILE A 160 -17.36 -2.44 -12.93
C ILE A 160 -15.84 -2.42 -12.90
N ILE A 161 -15.19 -1.86 -13.94
CA ILE A 161 -13.74 -1.74 -13.97
C ILE A 161 -13.23 -0.92 -12.78
N ILE A 162 -13.84 0.23 -12.52
CA ILE A 162 -13.48 1.08 -11.37
C ILE A 162 -13.69 0.30 -10.07
N GLN A 163 -14.84 -0.36 -9.89
CA GLN A 163 -15.13 -1.12 -8.67
C GLN A 163 -14.07 -2.20 -8.41
N VAL A 164 -13.71 -2.98 -9.43
CA VAL A 164 -12.70 -4.04 -9.32
C VAL A 164 -11.35 -3.43 -8.95
N LEU A 165 -10.92 -2.38 -9.65
CA LEU A 165 -9.63 -1.74 -9.39
C LEU A 165 -9.58 -1.14 -7.97
N MET A 166 -10.62 -0.41 -7.55
CA MET A 166 -10.68 0.22 -6.22
C MET A 166 -10.73 -0.82 -5.10
N HIS A 167 -11.51 -1.89 -5.26
CA HIS A 167 -11.59 -2.97 -4.27
C HIS A 167 -10.24 -3.68 -4.09
N ARG A 168 -9.57 -3.97 -5.21
CA ARG A 168 -8.24 -4.60 -5.22
C ARG A 168 -7.17 -3.70 -4.59
N GLN A 169 -7.20 -2.40 -4.87
CA GLN A 169 -6.29 -1.43 -4.24
C GLN A 169 -6.55 -1.28 -2.75
N ASN A 170 -7.81 -1.28 -2.32
CA ASN A 170 -8.17 -1.23 -0.90
C ASN A 170 -7.60 -2.44 -0.14
N ILE A 171 -7.83 -3.66 -0.64
CA ILE A 171 -7.29 -4.89 -0.02
C ILE A 171 -5.76 -4.82 0.08
N PHE A 172 -5.08 -4.38 -0.99
CA PHE A 172 -3.63 -4.25 -1.00
C PHE A 172 -3.13 -3.21 0.00
N CYS A 173 -3.76 -2.04 0.09
CA CYS A 173 -3.37 -1.01 1.04
C CYS A 173 -3.57 -1.47 2.49
N VAL A 174 -4.70 -2.13 2.79
CA VAL A 174 -4.98 -2.68 4.13
C VAL A 174 -3.98 -3.78 4.48
N ALA A 175 -3.69 -4.70 3.56
CA ALA A 175 -2.69 -5.74 3.76
C ALA A 175 -1.30 -5.15 4.00
N ARG A 176 -0.92 -4.07 3.29
CA ARG A 176 0.36 -3.39 3.47
C ARG A 176 0.52 -2.73 4.83
N VAL A 177 -0.57 -2.24 5.43
CA VAL A 177 -0.53 -1.65 6.78
C VAL A 177 -0.46 -2.73 7.87
N GLY A 178 -0.98 -3.93 7.59
CA GLY A 178 -0.92 -5.06 8.53
C GLY A 178 0.41 -5.81 8.57
N VAL A 179 1.32 -5.54 7.63
CA VAL A 179 2.66 -6.17 7.51
C VAL A 179 3.72 -5.20 8.03
#